data_AF-A0A498D5B6-F1
#
_entry.id   AF-A0A498D5B6-F1
#
_cell.length_a   1.000
_cell.length_b   1.000
_cell.length_c   1.000
_cell.angle_alpha   90.00
_cell.angle_beta   90.00
_cell.angle_gamma   90.00
#
_symmetry.space_group_name_H-M   'P 1'
#
loop_
_entity.id
_entity.type
_entity.pdbx_description
1 polymer ?
#
loop_
_entity_poly.entity_id
_entity_poly.type
_entity_poly.pdbx_seq_one_letter_code
_entity_poly.pdbx_strand_id
1 'polypeptide(L)' 'MSNYLINHKNCPECGGRIKGYYYYCGRCGNQDVVNWKFTGIFLMIAGAIFFLVMYFSTKKICENTFFSQAIFCNFF' A
#
# COMPACT_ATOMS: atom_id res chain seq x y z
N MET A 1 -11.07 -11.48 2.87
CA MET A 1 -10.05 -10.69 3.58
C MET A 1 -9.06 -10.18 2.52
N SER A 2 -8.80 -8.87 2.43
CA SER A 2 -8.14 -8.29 1.24
C SER A 2 -6.69 -8.75 1.05
N ASN A 3 -6.32 -9.04 -0.20
CA ASN A 3 -5.03 -9.62 -0.64
C ASN A 3 -3.84 -8.62 -0.64
N TYR A 4 -3.93 -7.51 0.08
CA TYR A 4 -2.92 -6.43 0.06
C TYR A 4 -1.94 -6.46 1.23
N LEU A 5 -2.14 -7.39 2.19
CA LEU A 5 -1.28 -7.53 3.36
C LEU A 5 -0.15 -8.53 3.07
N ILE A 6 1.07 -8.20 3.50
CA ILE A 6 2.25 -9.03 3.28
C ILE A 6 2.51 -9.85 4.53
N ASN A 7 2.39 -11.17 4.42
CA ASN A 7 2.63 -12.09 5.53
C ASN A 7 4.12 -12.31 5.80
N HIS A 8 4.44 -12.69 7.03
CA HIS A 8 5.73 -13.26 7.38
C HIS A 8 5.96 -14.56 6.60
N LYS A 9 7.21 -14.81 6.20
CA LYS A 9 7.61 -16.08 5.55
C LYS A 9 7.51 -17.27 6.52
N ASN A 10 7.87 -17.01 7.78
CA ASN A 10 7.81 -17.97 8.89
C ASN A 10 7.01 -17.34 10.03
N CYS A 11 6.24 -18.16 10.75
CA CYS A 11 5.44 -17.72 11.88
C CYS A 11 6.35 -17.14 12.97
N PRO A 12 6.06 -15.93 13.48
CA PRO A 12 6.87 -15.30 14.52
C PRO A 12 6.85 -16.08 15.84
N GLU A 13 5.77 -16.79 16.16
CA GLU A 13 5.66 -17.56 17.41
C GLU A 13 6.40 -18.89 17.36
N CYS A 14 6.17 -19.69 16.32
CA CYS A 14 6.61 -21.08 16.29
C CYS A 14 7.62 -21.40 15.18
N GLY A 15 8.06 -20.40 14.42
CA GLY A 15 9.02 -20.55 13.30
C GLY A 15 8.52 -21.38 12.11
N GLY A 16 7.28 -21.91 12.19
CA GLY A 16 6.68 -22.72 11.13
C GLY A 16 6.47 -21.92 9.85
N ARG A 17 6.70 -22.54 8.69
CA ARG A 17 6.54 -21.86 7.40
C ARG A 17 5.06 -21.49 7.17
N ILE A 18 4.79 -20.23 6.90
CA ILE A 18 3.45 -19.75 6.55
C ILE A 18 3.30 -19.91 5.03
N LYS A 19 2.26 -20.65 4.61
CA LYS A 19 1.89 -20.72 3.20
C LYS A 19 1.28 -19.37 2.82
N GLY A 20 1.74 -18.74 1.73
CA GLY A 20 1.51 -17.33 1.44
C GLY A 20 0.04 -16.87 1.36
N TYR A 21 -0.91 -17.78 1.18
CA TYR A 21 -2.35 -17.49 1.13
C TYR A 21 -3.10 -17.75 2.44
N TYR A 22 -2.44 -18.23 3.49
CA TYR A 22 -3.08 -18.46 4.79
C TYR A 22 -3.03 -17.21 5.66
N TYR A 23 -4.16 -16.92 6.31
CA TYR A 23 -4.31 -15.85 7.30
C TYR A 23 -3.94 -16.28 8.72
N TYR A 24 -3.34 -17.47 8.87
CA TYR A 24 -2.92 -18.04 10.15
C TYR A 24 -1.80 -19.06 9.94
N CYS A 25 -1.10 -19.42 11.01
CA CYS A 25 -0.09 -20.46 11.01
C CYS A 25 -0.74 -21.82 11.23
N GLY A 26 -0.69 -22.71 10.23
CA GLY A 26 -1.24 -24.07 10.35
C GLY A 26 -0.54 -24.99 11.36
N ARG A 27 0.59 -24.58 11.94
CA ARG A 27 1.35 -25.39 12.92
C ARG A 27 0.97 -25.08 14.36
N CYS A 28 0.89 -23.79 14.72
CA CYS A 28 0.62 -23.34 16.09
C CYS A 28 -0.71 -22.58 16.23
N GLY A 29 -1.45 -22.37 15.14
CA GLY A 29 -2.74 -21.67 15.16
C GLY A 29 -2.63 -20.13 15.23
N ASN A 30 -1.42 -19.58 15.36
CA ASN A 30 -1.21 -18.14 15.43
C ASN A 30 -1.87 -17.40 14.26
N GLN A 31 -2.65 -16.37 14.56
CA GLN A 31 -3.31 -15.54 13.55
C GLN A 31 -2.48 -14.30 13.17
N ASP A 32 -1.51 -13.92 14.01
CA ASP A 32 -0.64 -12.78 13.73
C ASP A 32 0.49 -13.18 12.79
N VAL A 33 0.11 -13.43 11.54
CA VAL A 33 1.01 -13.82 10.45
C VAL A 33 1.34 -12.66 9.52
N VAL A 34 0.69 -11.50 9.69
CA VAL A 34 0.91 -10.32 8.85
C VAL A 34 2.16 -9.59 9.30
N ASN A 35 3.07 -9.34 8.37
CA ASN A 35 4.22 -8.49 8.62
C ASN A 35 3.81 -7.03 8.45
N TRP A 36 3.32 -6.42 9.52
CA TRP A 36 2.86 -5.03 9.54
C TRP A 36 3.97 -4.03 9.19
N LYS A 37 5.21 -4.30 9.59
CA LYS A 37 6.36 -3.44 9.25
C LYS A 37 6.58 -3.38 7.75
N PHE A 38 6.61 -4.54 7.09
CA PHE A 38 6.84 -4.59 5.65
C PHE A 38 5.62 -4.11 4.85
N THR A 39 4.43 -4.50 5.29
CA THR A 39 3.16 -4.04 4.69
C THR A 39 3.04 -2.52 4.78
N GLY A 40 3.35 -1.92 5.93
CA GLY A 40 3.33 -0.47 6.13
C GLY A 40 4.32 0.25 5.21
N ILE A 41 5.55 -0.25 5.10
CA ILE A 41 6.55 0.32 4.17
C ILE A 41 6.05 0.23 2.72
N PHE A 42 5.50 -0.91 2.31
CA PHE A 42 4.97 -1.09 0.96
C PHE A 42 3.83 -0.10 0.68
N LEU A 43 2.89 0.06 1.61
CA LEU A 43 1.77 0.99 1.49
C LEU A 43 2.23 2.45 1.45
N MET A 44 3.24 2.83 2.26
CA MET A 44 3.81 4.18 2.22
C MET A 44 4.47 4.49 0.88
N ILE A 45 5.26 3.55 0.34
CA ILE A 45 5.90 3.72 -0.97
C ILE A 45 4.84 3.82 -2.08
N ALA A 46 3.85 2.93 -2.07
CA ALA A 46 2.75 2.96 -3.03
C ALA A 46 1.96 4.29 -2.97
N GLY A 47 1.69 4.78 -1.76
CA GLY A 47 1.03 6.06 -1.52
C GLY A 47 1.85 7.24 -2.05
N ALA A 48 3.16 7.28 -1.77
CA ALA A 48 4.03 8.35 -2.27
C ALA A 48 4.08 8.41 -3.80
N ILE A 49 4.18 7.25 -4.46
CA ILE A 49 4.14 7.16 -5.93
C ILE A 49 2.79 7.66 -6.46
N PHE A 50 1.69 7.22 -5.83
CA PHE A 50 0.35 7.66 -6.21
C PHE A 50 0.20 9.19 -6.11
N PHE A 51 0.65 9.80 -5.01
CA PHE A 51 0.62 11.24 -4.83
C PHE A 51 1.49 11.98 -5.85
N LEU A 52 2.68 11.48 -6.17
CA LEU A 52 3.54 12.07 -7.21
C LEU A 52 2.87 12.03 -8.57
N VAL A 53 2.29 10.89 -8.97
CA VAL A 53 1.58 10.76 -10.24
C VAL A 53 0.38 11.71 -10.29
N MET A 54 -0.40 11.79 -9.21
CA MET A 54 -1.51 12.72 -9.10
C MET A 54 -1.04 14.16 -9.24
N TYR A 55 0.03 14.56 -8.54
CA TYR A 55 0.61 15.90 -8.60
C TYR A 55 1.06 16.29 -10.03
N PHE A 56 1.78 15.41 -10.73
CA PHE A 56 2.18 15.68 -12.11
C PHE A 56 1.00 15.73 -13.07
N SER A 57 -0.01 14.87 -12.85
CA SER A 57 -1.22 14.84 -13.67
C SER A 57 -2.03 16.11 -13.48
N THR A 58 -2.24 16.57 -12.24
CA THR A 58 -2.94 17.83 -11.95
C THR A 58 -2.18 19.02 -12.52
N LYS A 59 -0.85 19.06 -12.39
CA LYS A 59 -0.04 20.13 -12.98
C LYS A 59 -0.24 20.21 -14.51
N LYS A 60 -0.14 19.08 -15.22
CA LYS A 60 -0.36 19.03 -16.68
C LYS A 60 -1.78 19.44 -17.08
N ILE A 61 -2.78 19.11 -16.26
CA ILE A 61 -4.16 19.52 -16.50
C ILE A 61 -4.28 21.04 -16.32
N CYS A 62 -3.69 21.62 -15.28
CA CYS A 62 -3.77 23.05 -14.99
C CYS A 62 -2.98 23.93 -15.98
N GLU A 63 -1.96 23.40 -16.64
CA GLU A 63 -1.26 24.06 -17.76
C GLU A 63 -2.16 24.19 -19.02
N ASN A 64 -3.22 23.37 -19.15
CA ASN A 64 -4.18 23.51 -20.25
C ASN A 64 -5.17 24.64 -19.96
N THR A 65 -5.32 25.56 -20.92
CA THR A 65 -6.19 26.74 -20.83
C THR A 65 -7.66 26.43 -20.55
N PHE A 66 -8.13 25.23 -20.92
CA PHE A 66 -9.50 24.77 -20.68
C PHE A 66 -9.78 24.41 -19.21
N PHE A 67 -8.77 23.93 -18.48
CA PHE A 67 -8.91 23.45 -17.10
C PHE A 67 -8.26 24.39 -16.07
N SER A 68 -7.50 25.40 -16.52
CA SER A 68 -6.90 26.44 -15.67
C SER A 68 -7.90 27.18 -14.77
N GLN A 69 -9.20 27.22 -15.13
CA GLN A 69 -10.24 27.85 -14.32
C GLN A 69 -10.76 26.99 -13.16
N ALA A 70 -10.29 25.74 -13.02
CA ALA A 70 -10.72 24.87 -11.94
C ALA A 70 -10.10 25.31 -10.59
N ILE A 71 -10.90 25.27 -9.51
CA ILE A 71 -10.49 25.75 -8.17
C ILE A 71 -9.20 25.09 -7.67
N PHE A 72 -9.00 23.81 -7.98
CA PHE A 72 -7.80 23.08 -7.58
C PHE A 72 -6.53 23.54 -8.32
N CYS A 73 -6.65 24.21 -9.47
CA CYS A 73 -5.52 24.79 -10.18
C CYS A 73 -5.01 26.09 -9.55
N ASN A 74 -5.80 26.76 -8.70
CA ASN A 74 -5.31 27.92 -7.94
C ASN A 74 -4.33 27.54 -6.82
N PHE A 75 -4.21 26.25 -6.50
CA PHE A 75 -3.27 25.74 -5.50
C PHE A 75 -1.94 25.24 -6.13
N PHE A 76 -1.80 25.34 -7.46
CA PHE A 76 -0.60 24.95 -8.23
C PHE A 76 -0.05 26.13 -9.03
#